data_AF-G3P2Z7-F1
#
_entry.id   AF-G3P2Z7-F1
#
_cell.length_a   1.000
_cell.length_b   1.000
_cell.length_c   1.000
_cell.angle_alpha   90.00
_cell.angle_beta   90.00
_cell.angle_gamma   90.00
#
_symmetry.space_group_name_H-M   'P 1'
#
loop_
_entity.id
_entity.type
_entity.pdbx_description
1 polymer ?
#
loop_
_entity_poly.entity_id
_entity_poly.type
_entity_poly.pdbx_seq_one_letter_code
_entity_poly.pdbx_strand_id
1 'polypeptide(L)'
;MPSLGKLLKGITDNVIGLQYVWEYRSPSKSVPPHYQCKLCAVSRLQHDMLAHVKGWKHSFRYLKKVHPDKVTHEEEEAIKDPVVRKSIKEVSAAVEKAEGRGQLKVILKEPCEVPAFKGLRTAIPKFIPPMAPGMGPKGPPFGQSGPRFSDPRFPGEYPPQGGLLSDYPGGDYGEPDFGGFDYPNRQDSHGSGMDRRPFPDGMGHRPAGT
;
A
#
# COMPACT_ATOMS: atom_id res chain seq x y z
N MET A 1 -10.76 16.27 6.16
CA MET A 1 -9.43 15.87 5.63
C MET A 1 -8.68 17.12 5.19
N PRO A 2 -7.43 17.34 5.65
CA PRO A 2 -6.60 18.45 5.18
C PRO A 2 -6.29 18.28 3.69
N SER A 3 -5.99 19.36 2.96
CA SER A 3 -5.60 19.28 1.55
C SER A 3 -4.17 18.76 1.40
N LEU A 4 -3.84 18.13 0.28
CA LEU A 4 -2.47 17.66 0.02
C LEU A 4 -1.46 18.82 0.07
N GLY A 5 -1.83 19.99 -0.45
CA GLY A 5 -1.00 21.19 -0.35
C GLY A 5 -0.73 21.64 1.09
N LYS A 6 -1.63 21.39 2.05
CA LYS A 6 -1.35 21.67 3.47
C LYS A 6 -0.35 20.69 4.06
N LEU A 7 -0.46 19.41 3.73
CA LEU A 7 0.49 18.39 4.19
C LEU A 7 1.90 18.64 3.65
N LEU A 8 2.02 19.12 2.40
CA LEU A 8 3.31 19.46 1.78
C LEU A 8 4.02 20.67 2.41
N LYS A 9 3.31 21.56 3.12
CA LYS A 9 3.94 22.73 3.78
C LYS A 9 4.87 22.34 4.93
N GLY A 10 4.59 21.23 5.62
CA GLY A 10 5.41 20.73 6.73
C GLY A 10 6.54 19.78 6.31
N ILE A 11 6.70 19.54 5.00
CA ILE A 11 7.64 18.56 4.48
C ILE A 11 8.93 19.26 4.00
N THR A 12 10.06 18.79 4.51
CA THR A 12 11.41 19.23 4.14
C THR A 12 11.97 18.51 2.91
N ASP A 13 11.33 17.41 2.48
CA ASP A 13 11.70 16.70 1.26
C ASP A 13 11.60 17.62 0.04
N ASN A 14 12.50 17.38 -0.92
CA ASN A 14 12.46 18.12 -2.18
C ASN A 14 11.29 17.62 -3.04
N VAL A 15 10.37 18.52 -3.38
CA VAL A 15 9.17 18.23 -4.16
C VAL A 15 9.07 19.24 -5.28
N ILE A 16 9.12 18.74 -6.51
CA ILE A 16 9.00 19.53 -7.75
C ILE A 16 7.79 19.06 -8.55
N GLY A 17 7.32 19.84 -9.51
CA GLY A 17 6.30 19.39 -10.44
C GLY A 17 4.88 19.31 -9.88
N LEU A 18 4.57 19.98 -8.76
CA LEU A 18 3.22 19.99 -8.20
C LEU A 18 2.17 20.61 -9.14
N GLN A 19 2.58 21.46 -10.07
CA GLN A 19 1.73 22.01 -11.13
C GLN A 19 1.10 20.93 -12.03
N TYR A 20 1.67 19.72 -12.06
CA TYR A 20 1.13 18.57 -12.78
C TYR A 20 0.23 17.67 -11.93
N VAL A 21 0.04 17.98 -10.65
CA VAL A 21 -0.81 17.22 -9.73
C VAL A 21 -2.13 17.95 -9.54
N TRP A 22 -3.23 17.23 -9.79
CA TRP A 22 -4.59 17.74 -9.70
C TRP A 22 -5.32 17.04 -8.56
N GLU A 23 -5.93 17.83 -7.68
CA GLU A 23 -6.80 17.37 -6.59
C GLU A 23 -8.26 17.56 -7.01
N TYR A 24 -9.00 16.47 -7.10
CA TYR A 24 -10.42 16.48 -7.38
C TYR A 24 -11.19 16.34 -6.08
N ARG A 25 -12.03 17.32 -5.79
CA ARG A 25 -12.94 17.29 -4.64
C ARG A 25 -14.36 17.16 -5.12
N SER A 26 -15.05 16.19 -4.55
CA SER A 26 -16.49 16.03 -4.69
C SER A 26 -17.21 17.29 -4.17
N PRO A 27 -17.95 18.02 -5.02
CA PRO A 27 -18.80 19.13 -4.57
C PRO A 27 -19.80 18.69 -3.51
N SER A 28 -20.35 17.48 -3.63
CA SER A 28 -21.27 16.88 -2.66
C SER A 28 -20.59 16.38 -1.38
N LYS A 29 -19.25 16.41 -1.30
CA LYS A 29 -18.43 15.85 -0.20
C LYS A 29 -18.72 14.37 0.08
N SER A 30 -19.29 13.66 -0.90
CA SER A 30 -19.73 12.27 -0.76
C SER A 30 -18.56 11.27 -0.74
N VAL A 31 -17.42 11.66 -1.31
CA VAL A 31 -16.18 10.89 -1.36
C VAL A 31 -14.97 11.74 -0.95
N PRO A 32 -13.90 11.12 -0.41
CA PRO A 32 -12.67 11.83 -0.10
C PRO A 32 -12.01 12.41 -1.37
N PRO A 33 -11.10 13.40 -1.25
CA PRO A 33 -10.40 13.94 -2.41
C PRO A 33 -9.55 12.88 -3.14
N HIS A 34 -9.63 12.88 -4.47
CA HIS A 34 -8.81 12.03 -5.34
C HIS A 34 -7.75 12.85 -6.05
N TYR A 35 -6.58 12.26 -6.26
CA TYR A 35 -5.45 12.95 -6.83
C TYR A 35 -5.01 12.29 -8.12
N GLN A 36 -4.66 13.10 -9.11
CA GLN A 36 -4.11 12.65 -10.38
C GLN A 36 -2.81 13.38 -10.66
N CYS A 37 -1.73 12.63 -10.86
CA CYS A 37 -0.49 13.17 -11.42
C CYS A 37 -0.54 13.02 -12.94
N LYS A 38 -0.63 14.13 -13.67
CA LYS A 38 -0.65 14.16 -15.15
C LYS A 38 0.70 13.80 -15.75
N LEU A 39 1.79 14.13 -15.05
CA LEU A 39 3.15 13.82 -15.46
C LEU A 39 3.41 12.30 -15.43
N CYS A 40 2.95 11.63 -14.38
CA CYS A 40 3.18 10.21 -14.18
C CYS A 40 2.04 9.32 -14.71
N ALA A 41 0.91 9.92 -15.13
CA ALA A 41 -0.32 9.22 -15.50
C ALA A 41 -0.84 8.28 -14.40
N VAL A 42 -0.70 8.69 -13.13
CA VAL A 42 -1.10 7.90 -11.95
C VAL A 42 -2.23 8.61 -11.19
N SER A 43 -3.25 7.86 -10.79
CA SER A 43 -4.35 8.30 -9.93
C SER A 43 -4.34 7.55 -8.60
N ARG A 44 -4.38 8.28 -7.47
CA ARG A 44 -4.29 7.72 -6.11
C ARG A 44 -5.01 8.59 -5.09
N LEU A 45 -5.14 8.08 -3.86
CA LEU A 45 -5.58 8.85 -2.69
C LEU A 45 -4.44 9.69 -2.11
N GLN A 46 -4.77 10.53 -1.12
CA GLN A 46 -3.86 11.53 -0.54
C GLN A 46 -2.51 10.96 -0.07
N HIS A 47 -2.53 9.92 0.77
CA HIS A 47 -1.32 9.33 1.35
C HIS A 47 -0.39 8.78 0.25
N ASP A 48 -0.95 8.01 -0.67
CA ASP A 48 -0.22 7.42 -1.79
C ASP A 48 0.31 8.50 -2.75
N MET A 49 -0.46 9.57 -2.97
CA MET A 49 -0.01 10.69 -3.79
C MET A 49 1.14 11.45 -3.12
N LEU A 50 1.12 11.61 -1.80
CA LEU A 50 2.24 12.20 -1.06
C LEU A 50 3.53 11.37 -1.23
N ALA A 51 3.44 10.04 -1.07
CA ALA A 51 4.58 9.16 -1.29
C ALA A 51 5.06 9.21 -2.75
N HIS A 52 4.13 9.33 -3.70
CA HIS A 52 4.43 9.44 -5.12
C HIS A 52 5.22 10.70 -5.47
N VAL A 53 4.77 11.89 -5.03
CA VAL A 53 5.42 13.17 -5.38
C VAL A 53 6.77 13.37 -4.72
N LYS A 54 7.02 12.70 -3.58
CA LYS A 54 8.35 12.62 -2.93
C LYS A 54 9.29 11.60 -3.60
N GLY A 55 8.73 10.76 -4.48
CA GLY A 55 9.45 9.68 -5.12
C GLY A 55 10.36 10.16 -6.24
N TRP A 56 11.51 9.48 -6.40
CA TRP A 56 12.48 9.80 -7.45
C TRP A 56 11.89 9.68 -8.86
N LYS A 57 10.94 8.77 -9.10
CA LYS A 57 10.29 8.59 -10.42
C LYS A 57 9.54 9.85 -10.87
N HIS A 58 8.86 10.52 -9.94
CA HIS A 58 8.16 11.75 -10.23
C HIS A 58 9.15 12.87 -10.56
N SER A 59 10.18 13.05 -9.71
CA SER A 59 11.26 14.02 -9.95
C SER A 59 11.94 13.79 -11.30
N PHE A 60 12.29 12.55 -11.62
CA PHE A 60 12.91 12.17 -12.89
C PHE A 60 12.05 12.56 -14.09
N ARG A 61 10.76 12.20 -14.08
CA ARG A 61 9.85 12.55 -15.18
C ARG A 61 9.66 14.05 -15.33
N TYR A 62 9.72 14.81 -14.23
CA TYR A 62 9.61 16.26 -14.28
C TYR A 62 10.85 16.84 -14.93
N LEU A 63 12.03 16.43 -14.44
CA LEU A 63 13.31 16.88 -14.97
C LEU A 63 13.43 16.51 -16.45
N LYS A 64 13.11 15.28 -16.85
CA LYS A 64 13.15 14.86 -18.25
C LYS A 64 12.22 15.69 -19.16
N LYS A 65 11.10 16.20 -18.63
CA LYS A 65 10.13 16.99 -19.40
C LYS A 65 10.46 18.48 -19.45
N VAL A 66 10.94 19.05 -18.34
CA VAL A 66 11.11 20.51 -18.16
C VAL A 66 12.58 20.93 -18.25
N HIS A 67 13.48 20.07 -17.80
CA HIS A 67 14.94 20.26 -17.77
C HIS A 67 15.67 19.08 -18.42
N PRO A 68 15.40 18.76 -19.69
CA PRO A 68 16.05 17.61 -20.35
C PRO A 68 17.57 17.74 -20.31
N ASP A 69 18.09 18.97 -20.36
CA ASP A 69 19.54 19.27 -20.32
C ASP A 69 20.22 18.87 -19.00
N LYS A 70 19.45 18.74 -17.91
CA LYS A 70 19.96 18.37 -16.58
C LYS A 70 19.85 16.88 -16.29
N VAL A 71 19.24 16.11 -17.20
CA VAL A 71 19.05 14.67 -17.06
C VAL A 71 19.94 13.96 -18.06
N THR A 72 21.09 13.51 -17.57
CA THR A 72 22.06 12.75 -18.38
C THR A 72 21.73 11.26 -18.45
N HIS A 73 20.93 10.74 -17.51
CA HIS A 73 20.66 9.31 -17.34
C HIS A 73 19.26 8.92 -17.79
N GLU A 74 19.10 7.65 -18.17
CA GLU A 74 17.81 7.06 -18.50
C GLU A 74 17.04 6.55 -17.27
N GLU A 75 15.73 6.32 -17.43
CA GLU A 75 14.89 5.80 -16.33
C GLU A 75 15.38 4.43 -15.87
N GLU A 76 15.87 3.58 -16.79
CA GLU A 76 16.36 2.24 -16.49
C GLU A 76 17.64 2.25 -15.64
N GLU A 77 18.55 3.18 -15.91
CA GLU A 77 19.77 3.37 -15.11
C GLU A 77 19.42 3.79 -13.69
N ALA A 78 18.44 4.67 -13.54
CA ALA A 78 17.92 5.06 -12.23
C ALA A 78 17.18 3.92 -11.52
N ILE A 79 16.71 2.88 -12.20
CA ILE A 79 16.14 1.68 -11.54
C ILE A 79 17.27 0.81 -10.98
N LYS A 80 18.35 0.66 -11.75
CA LYS A 80 19.46 -0.25 -11.45
C LYS A 80 20.44 0.36 -10.43
N ASP A 81 20.75 1.65 -10.56
CA ASP A 81 21.80 2.31 -9.80
C ASP A 81 21.23 3.30 -8.75
N PRO A 82 21.45 3.06 -7.44
CA PRO A 82 21.06 4.00 -6.40
C PRO A 82 21.78 5.35 -6.45
N VAL A 83 22.99 5.41 -7.03
CA VAL A 83 23.75 6.67 -7.19
C VAL A 83 23.03 7.60 -8.15
N VAL A 84 22.53 7.08 -9.27
CA VAL A 84 21.70 7.84 -10.23
C VAL A 84 20.41 8.34 -9.56
N ARG A 85 19.78 7.54 -8.69
CA ARG A 85 18.60 7.99 -7.93
C ARG A 85 18.92 9.14 -6.99
N LYS A 86 20.13 9.15 -6.41
CA LYS A 86 20.61 10.22 -5.54
C LYS A 86 20.89 11.49 -6.34
N SER A 87 21.57 11.39 -7.49
CA SER A 87 21.84 12.55 -8.34
C SER A 87 20.54 13.19 -8.86
N ILE A 88 19.54 12.39 -9.27
CA ILE A 88 18.21 12.90 -9.63
C ILE A 88 17.59 13.72 -8.49
N LYS A 89 17.73 13.25 -7.23
CA LYS A 89 17.22 14.00 -6.07
C LYS A 89 17.98 15.31 -5.85
N GLU A 90 19.29 15.32 -6.01
CA GLU A 90 20.12 16.53 -5.86
C GLU A 90 19.77 17.57 -6.93
N VAL A 91 19.66 17.15 -8.20
CA VAL A 91 19.21 18.02 -9.30
C VAL A 91 17.79 18.53 -9.03
N SER A 92 16.89 17.68 -8.54
CA SER A 92 15.53 18.10 -8.19
C SER A 92 15.51 19.16 -7.07
N ALA A 93 16.40 19.04 -6.09
CA ALA A 93 16.55 20.03 -5.02
C ALA A 93 17.05 21.38 -5.56
N ALA A 94 17.99 21.36 -6.50
CA ALA A 94 18.48 22.57 -7.15
C ALA A 94 17.38 23.25 -7.98
N VAL A 95 16.60 22.46 -8.73
CA VAL A 95 15.46 22.96 -9.51
C VAL A 95 14.36 23.52 -8.60
N GLU A 96 14.06 22.85 -7.47
CA GLU A 96 13.11 23.38 -6.48
C GLU A 96 13.56 24.74 -5.94
N LYS A 97 14.85 24.94 -5.68
CA LYS A 97 15.35 26.24 -5.22
C LYS A 97 15.24 27.33 -6.28
N ALA A 98 15.39 26.97 -7.56
CA ALA A 98 15.34 27.91 -8.67
C ALA A 98 13.90 28.28 -9.06
N GLU A 99 12.99 27.31 -9.11
CA GLU A 99 11.62 27.49 -9.65
C GLU A 99 10.53 27.41 -8.57
N GLY A 100 10.86 26.84 -7.41
CA GLY A 100 9.90 26.44 -6.40
C GLY A 100 9.32 25.04 -6.62
N ARG A 101 8.43 24.65 -5.71
CA ARG A 101 7.76 23.33 -5.73
C ARG A 101 6.65 23.20 -6.78
N GLY A 102 6.20 24.34 -7.31
CA GLY A 102 4.96 24.46 -8.08
C GLY A 102 3.70 24.51 -7.19
N GLN A 103 2.55 24.76 -7.81
CA GLN A 103 1.26 24.86 -7.11
C GLN A 103 0.31 23.76 -7.59
N LEU A 104 -0.30 23.05 -6.65
CA LEU A 104 -1.29 22.01 -6.94
C LEU A 104 -2.60 22.63 -7.45
N LYS A 105 -3.19 22.04 -8.49
CA LYS A 105 -4.47 22.47 -9.04
C LYS A 105 -5.64 21.76 -8.36
N VAL A 106 -6.56 22.51 -7.75
CA VAL A 106 -7.79 21.96 -7.15
C VAL A 106 -8.96 22.10 -8.12
N ILE A 107 -9.69 21.01 -8.34
CA ILE A 107 -10.84 20.93 -9.24
C ILE A 107 -12.05 20.45 -8.44
N LEU A 108 -13.13 21.21 -8.47
CA LEU A 108 -14.43 20.80 -7.90
C LEU A 108 -15.18 20.00 -8.95
N LYS A 109 -15.09 18.68 -8.86
CA LYS A 109 -15.78 17.74 -9.74
C LYS A 109 -15.91 16.40 -9.04
N GLU A 110 -17.03 15.71 -9.27
CA GLU A 110 -17.24 14.39 -8.69
C GLU A 110 -16.18 13.40 -9.21
N PRO A 111 -15.43 12.73 -8.31
CA PRO A 111 -14.40 11.79 -8.72
C PRO A 111 -14.92 10.64 -9.60
N CYS A 112 -16.15 10.18 -9.43
CA CYS A 112 -16.74 9.13 -10.28
C CYS A 112 -16.88 9.55 -11.75
N GLU A 113 -16.98 10.85 -12.05
CA GLU A 113 -17.10 11.39 -13.41
C GLU A 113 -15.74 11.62 -14.09
N VAL A 114 -14.63 11.43 -13.36
CA VAL A 114 -13.29 11.63 -13.90
C VAL A 114 -12.77 10.30 -14.44
N PRO A 115 -12.43 10.20 -15.74
CA PRO A 115 -11.98 8.93 -16.33
C PRO A 115 -10.79 8.29 -15.60
N ALA A 116 -9.91 9.11 -15.02
CA ALA A 116 -8.74 8.66 -14.27
C ALA A 116 -9.08 7.89 -12.98
N PHE A 117 -10.31 8.00 -12.46
CA PHE A 117 -10.76 7.32 -11.25
C PHE A 117 -11.78 6.21 -11.54
N LYS A 118 -12.03 5.89 -12.82
CA LYS A 118 -12.90 4.78 -13.20
C LYS A 118 -12.37 3.48 -12.60
N GLY A 119 -13.25 2.74 -11.92
CA GLY A 119 -12.90 1.48 -11.24
C GLY A 119 -12.34 1.64 -9.83
N LEU A 120 -12.04 2.86 -9.36
CA LEU A 120 -11.68 3.07 -7.96
C LEU A 120 -12.94 3.05 -7.10
N ARG A 121 -13.09 2.03 -6.24
CA ARG A 121 -14.21 1.93 -5.28
C ARG A 121 -14.34 3.14 -4.37
N THR A 122 -13.23 3.87 -4.15
CA THR A 122 -13.19 5.06 -3.30
C THR A 122 -13.76 6.30 -3.98
N ALA A 123 -13.88 6.30 -5.32
CA ALA A 123 -14.46 7.38 -6.11
C ALA A 123 -15.99 7.28 -6.24
N ILE A 124 -16.57 6.16 -5.83
CA ILE A 124 -18.01 5.92 -5.85
C ILE A 124 -18.58 6.30 -4.46
N PRO A 125 -19.58 7.19 -4.39
CA PRO A 125 -20.28 7.49 -3.15
C PRO A 125 -20.79 6.21 -2.48
N LYS A 126 -20.50 6.04 -1.19
CA LYS A 126 -21.07 4.94 -0.42
C LYS A 126 -22.52 5.28 -0.10
N PHE A 127 -23.46 4.64 -0.80
CA PHE A 127 -24.84 4.60 -0.33
C PHE A 127 -24.86 3.68 0.89
N ILE A 128 -24.96 4.26 2.09
CA ILE A 128 -25.31 3.52 3.30
C ILE A 128 -26.84 3.48 3.29
N PRO A 129 -27.49 2.33 3.02
CA PRO A 129 -28.92 2.25 3.18
C PRO A 129 -29.27 2.64 4.62
N PRO A 130 -30.39 3.32 4.87
CA PRO A 130 -30.87 3.48 6.24
C PRO A 130 -30.88 2.10 6.89
N MET A 131 -30.27 1.98 8.08
CA MET A 131 -30.36 0.75 8.87
C MET A 131 -31.84 0.38 8.94
N ALA A 132 -32.21 -0.76 8.37
CA ALA A 132 -33.59 -1.21 8.40
C ALA A 132 -34.06 -1.19 9.86
N PRO A 133 -35.16 -0.48 10.19
CA PRO A 133 -35.75 -0.56 11.51
C PRO A 133 -36.18 -2.02 11.72
N GLY A 134 -35.41 -2.80 12.48
CA GLY A 134 -35.72 -4.22 12.68
C GLY A 134 -34.56 -5.17 12.92
N MET A 135 -33.30 -4.76 12.76
CA MET A 135 -32.21 -5.52 13.39
C MET A 135 -32.23 -5.20 14.88
N GLY A 136 -32.80 -6.13 15.66
CA GLY A 136 -32.85 -6.06 17.12
C GLY A 136 -31.48 -5.83 17.75
N PRO A 137 -31.44 -5.51 19.05
CA PRO A 137 -30.20 -5.16 19.73
C PRO A 137 -29.13 -6.20 19.44
N LYS A 138 -27.93 -5.72 19.09
CA LYS A 138 -26.74 -6.55 18.96
C LYS A 138 -26.67 -7.38 20.23
N GLY A 139 -26.76 -8.71 20.10
CA GLY A 139 -26.71 -9.62 21.24
C GLY A 139 -25.49 -9.31 22.12
N PRO A 140 -25.51 -9.68 23.40
CA PRO A 140 -24.43 -9.37 24.32
C PRO A 140 -23.10 -9.82 23.72
N PRO A 141 -21.98 -9.13 24.01
CA PRO A 141 -20.67 -9.62 23.61
C PRO A 141 -20.55 -11.08 24.04
N PHE A 142 -20.10 -11.95 23.13
CA PHE A 142 -19.87 -13.35 23.44
C PHE A 142 -18.99 -13.44 24.68
N GLY A 143 -19.61 -13.83 25.80
CA GLY A 143 -18.96 -13.82 27.10
C GLY A 143 -19.88 -13.41 28.24
N GLN A 144 -21.05 -14.06 28.35
CA GLN A 144 -21.68 -14.45 29.62
C GLN A 144 -23.05 -15.08 29.33
N SER A 145 -23.19 -16.35 29.70
CA SER A 145 -24.42 -17.16 29.68
C SER A 145 -25.09 -17.44 28.32
N GLY A 146 -24.72 -18.58 27.71
CA GLY A 146 -25.50 -19.24 26.66
C GLY A 146 -25.48 -20.77 26.87
N PRO A 147 -26.51 -21.52 26.45
CA PRO A 147 -26.67 -22.93 26.82
C PRO A 147 -25.58 -23.79 26.17
N ARG A 148 -25.04 -24.73 26.95
CA ARG A 148 -24.03 -25.70 26.53
C ARG A 148 -24.54 -26.50 25.32
N PHE A 149 -23.90 -26.34 24.17
CA PHE A 149 -23.95 -27.36 23.14
C PHE A 149 -23.02 -28.50 23.58
N SER A 150 -23.61 -29.58 24.06
CA SER A 150 -22.88 -30.83 24.31
C SER A 150 -22.87 -31.65 23.01
N ASP A 151 -21.81 -31.54 22.20
CA ASP A 151 -21.50 -32.54 21.17
C ASP A 151 -20.72 -33.70 21.84
N PRO A 152 -21.24 -34.93 21.87
CA PRO A 152 -20.62 -36.03 22.60
C PRO A 152 -19.36 -36.63 21.95
N ARG A 153 -18.84 -36.05 20.85
CA ARG A 153 -17.69 -36.62 20.12
C ARG A 153 -16.30 -36.17 20.57
N PHE A 154 -16.17 -35.20 21.49
CA PHE A 154 -14.86 -34.72 21.95
C PHE A 154 -14.82 -34.51 23.47
N PRO A 155 -14.34 -35.47 24.27
CA PRO A 155 -14.07 -35.28 25.68
C PRO A 155 -12.64 -34.72 25.84
N GLY A 156 -12.51 -33.40 26.01
CA GLY A 156 -11.24 -32.77 26.33
C GLY A 156 -11.45 -31.30 26.70
N GLU A 157 -11.22 -30.97 27.97
CA GLU A 157 -11.25 -29.59 28.47
C GLU A 157 -10.01 -28.84 27.98
N TYR A 158 -10.21 -27.78 27.21
CA TYR A 158 -9.14 -26.85 26.86
C TYR A 158 -9.17 -25.67 27.84
N PRO A 159 -8.09 -25.40 28.59
CA PRO A 159 -8.07 -24.30 29.55
C PRO A 159 -8.04 -22.93 28.83
N PRO A 160 -8.66 -21.89 29.41
CA PRO A 160 -8.78 -20.57 28.78
C PRO A 160 -7.43 -19.84 28.78
N GLN A 161 -6.98 -19.42 27.60
CA GLN A 161 -5.86 -18.49 27.43
C GLN A 161 -6.31 -17.08 27.80
N GLY A 162 -6.19 -16.72 29.08
CA GLY A 162 -6.26 -15.35 29.58
C GLY A 162 -4.89 -14.94 30.09
N GLY A 163 -4.36 -13.83 29.57
CA GLY A 163 -2.98 -13.39 29.78
C GLY A 163 -2.63 -12.99 31.22
N LEU A 164 -1.33 -13.02 31.52
CA LEU A 164 -0.77 -12.45 32.75
C LEU A 164 0.58 -11.81 32.44
N LEU A 165 0.69 -10.53 32.72
CA LEU A 165 1.95 -9.87 33.05
C LEU A 165 1.99 -9.78 34.58
N SER A 166 3.15 -10.08 35.15
CA SER A 166 3.63 -9.81 36.52
C SER A 166 3.97 -11.06 37.35
N ASP A 167 5.23 -11.04 37.81
CA ASP A 167 5.85 -11.80 38.90
C ASP A 167 6.35 -13.24 38.64
N TYR A 168 7.58 -13.34 38.10
CA TYR A 168 8.41 -14.54 38.21
C TYR A 168 9.41 -14.38 39.37
N PRO A 169 9.39 -15.25 40.40
CA PRO A 169 10.45 -15.29 41.40
C PRO A 169 11.68 -16.01 40.85
N GLY A 170 12.86 -15.53 41.26
CA GLY A 170 14.17 -15.98 40.83
C GLY A 170 14.47 -17.45 41.19
N GLY A 171 15.19 -18.11 40.29
CA GLY A 171 15.76 -19.44 40.47
C GLY A 171 17.00 -19.60 39.59
N ASP A 172 18.14 -19.64 40.26
CA ASP A 172 19.52 -19.79 39.80
C ASP A 172 19.72 -20.94 38.80
N TYR A 173 20.21 -20.66 37.59
CA TYR A 173 20.91 -21.64 36.74
C TYR A 173 22.00 -20.94 35.91
N GLY A 174 23.22 -21.41 36.12
CA GLY A 174 24.47 -20.72 35.78
C GLY A 174 24.76 -20.52 34.30
N GLU A 175 25.58 -19.48 34.07
CA GLU A 175 26.40 -19.25 32.89
C GLU A 175 27.14 -20.53 32.44
N PRO A 176 27.25 -20.75 31.12
CA PRO A 176 28.50 -20.35 30.48
C PRO A 176 28.38 -19.84 29.03
N ASP A 177 29.06 -18.72 28.81
CA ASP A 177 30.17 -18.53 27.87
C ASP A 177 29.86 -18.34 26.37
N PHE A 178 30.52 -17.31 25.87
CA PHE A 178 30.27 -16.57 24.65
C PHE A 178 31.19 -17.12 23.55
N GLY A 179 30.67 -17.93 22.62
CA GLY A 179 31.51 -18.59 21.62
C GLY A 179 30.80 -18.91 20.29
N GLY A 180 31.06 -18.05 19.30
CA GLY A 180 31.20 -18.33 17.86
C GLY A 180 30.27 -19.29 17.12
N PHE A 181 29.53 -18.77 16.13
CA PHE A 181 29.27 -19.52 14.89
C PHE A 181 29.34 -18.61 13.67
N ASP A 182 30.42 -18.80 12.91
CA ASP A 182 30.70 -18.29 11.58
C ASP A 182 29.60 -18.66 10.57
N TYR A 183 29.16 -17.68 9.77
CA TYR A 183 28.44 -17.96 8.53
C TYR A 183 29.45 -18.18 7.40
N PRO A 184 29.53 -19.37 6.78
CA PRO A 184 30.32 -19.54 5.58
C PRO A 184 29.59 -18.94 4.37
N ASN A 185 30.28 -17.98 3.74
CA ASN A 185 30.11 -17.58 2.36
C ASN A 185 30.22 -18.80 1.43
N ARG A 186 29.26 -19.01 0.52
CA ARG A 186 29.52 -19.82 -0.69
C ARG A 186 28.70 -19.34 -1.90
N GLN A 187 29.47 -19.03 -2.93
CA GLN A 187 29.12 -18.58 -4.28
C GLN A 187 28.42 -19.65 -5.13
N ASP A 188 27.70 -19.14 -6.14
CA ASP A 188 27.43 -19.64 -7.50
C ASP A 188 27.19 -21.15 -7.75
N SER A 189 26.01 -21.47 -8.34
CA SER A 189 25.84 -22.56 -9.32
C SER A 189 24.52 -22.42 -10.09
N HIS A 190 24.61 -22.44 -11.42
CA HIS A 190 23.51 -22.69 -12.36
C HIS A 190 22.82 -24.05 -12.09
N GLY A 191 21.49 -24.14 -12.34
CA GLY A 191 20.80 -25.44 -12.32
C GLY A 191 19.32 -25.35 -12.69
N SER A 192 18.99 -25.85 -13.88
CA SER A 192 17.66 -26.04 -14.45
C SER A 192 16.73 -26.93 -13.61
N GLY A 193 15.41 -26.71 -13.73
CA GLY A 193 14.41 -27.77 -13.55
C GLY A 193 13.29 -27.44 -12.56
N MET A 194 12.32 -26.61 -12.97
CA MET A 194 11.00 -26.67 -12.33
C MET A 194 10.12 -27.63 -13.13
N ASP A 195 10.07 -28.89 -12.68
CA ASP A 195 9.14 -29.90 -13.15
C ASP A 195 7.69 -29.42 -12.97
N ARG A 196 7.04 -29.13 -14.09
CA ARG A 196 5.59 -28.95 -14.17
C ARG A 196 4.94 -30.32 -14.05
N ARG A 197 4.26 -30.61 -12.93
CA ARG A 197 3.34 -31.76 -12.85
C ARG A 197 2.25 -31.64 -13.93
N PRO A 198 2.01 -32.67 -14.76
CA PRO A 198 0.88 -32.70 -15.67
C PRO A 198 -0.42 -32.96 -14.91
N PHE A 199 -1.48 -32.25 -15.28
CA PHE A 199 -2.86 -32.57 -14.91
C PHE A 199 -3.31 -33.83 -15.66
N PRO A 200 -3.99 -34.81 -15.02
CA PRO A 200 -4.55 -35.93 -15.75
C PRO A 200 -5.84 -35.53 -16.46
N ASP A 201 -5.77 -35.43 -17.79
CA ASP A 201 -6.89 -35.51 -18.72
C ASP A 201 -7.31 -36.99 -18.87
N GLY A 202 -8.59 -37.30 -18.69
CA GLY A 202 -9.12 -38.60 -19.12
C GLY A 202 -10.35 -39.11 -18.39
N MET A 203 -11.55 -38.64 -18.77
CA MET A 203 -12.69 -39.53 -18.98
C MET A 203 -13.53 -38.98 -20.14
N GLY A 204 -13.42 -39.64 -21.28
CA GLY A 204 -14.19 -39.35 -22.48
C GLY A 204 -15.59 -40.01 -22.47
N HIS A 205 -16.51 -39.28 -23.12
CA HIS A 205 -17.60 -39.72 -24.00
C HIS A 205 -18.64 -40.79 -23.60
N ARG A 206 -19.89 -40.29 -23.57
CA ARG A 206 -21.25 -40.85 -23.77
C ARG A 206 -21.40 -42.06 -24.75
N PRO A 207 -22.51 -42.82 -24.65
CA PRO A 207 -23.76 -42.58 -25.44
C PRO A 207 -25.03 -42.61 -24.54
N ALA A 208 -26.13 -41.85 -24.76
CA ALA A 208 -27.14 -41.83 -25.83
C ALA A 208 -28.10 -43.06 -25.85
N GLY A 209 -29.29 -42.87 -25.26
CA GLY A 209 -30.62 -43.30 -25.71
C GLY A 209 -30.94 -44.79 -25.91
N THR A 210 -31.89 -45.30 -25.12
CA THR A 210 -33.26 -45.69 -25.53
C THR A 210 -34.14 -45.77 -24.29
#